data_AF-A0A1I2HPU4-F1
#
_entry.id   AF-A0A1I2HPU4-F1
#
_cell.length_a   1.000
_cell.length_b   1.000
_cell.length_c   1.000
_cell.angle_alpha   90.00
_cell.angle_beta   90.00
_cell.angle_gamma   90.00
#
_symmetry.space_group_name_H-M   'P 1'
#
loop_
_entity.id
_entity.type
_entity.pdbx_description
1 polymer ?
#
loop_
_entity_poly.entity_id
_entity_poly.type
_entity_poly.pdbx_seq_one_letter_code
_entity_poly.pdbx_strand_id
1 'polypeptide(L)'
;MEGLSETLRQEVEPFGVRVLLVEPGAFRTSAFSYFRNEPVNEVVDAYVPMVEAVKAAFVDADGKQPGDPVRGVQAVISAMNAPVAPHRIVLGNSGYDVVVAMHENALAELRANEKLSRGADF
;
A
#
# COMPACT_ATOMS: atom_id res chain seq x y z
N MET A 1 9.32 -1.03 -0.88
CA MET A 1 9.19 0.35 -0.34
C MET A 1 9.04 0.33 1.16
N GLU A 2 8.06 -0.39 1.72
CA GLU A 2 7.82 -0.46 3.18
C GLU A 2 9.07 -0.83 4.00
N GLY A 3 9.72 -1.95 3.72
CA GLY A 3 10.94 -2.37 4.45
C GLY A 3 12.09 -1.37 4.36
N LEU A 4 12.26 -0.69 3.21
CA LEU A 4 13.27 0.36 3.05
C LEU A 4 12.94 1.59 3.90
N SER A 5 11.68 2.02 3.92
CA SER A 5 11.22 3.15 4.73
C SER A 5 11.36 2.87 6.22
N GLU A 6 11.12 1.63 6.66
CA GLU A 6 11.27 1.22 8.05
C GLU A 6 12.74 1.24 8.50
N THR A 7 13.65 0.70 7.69
CA THR A 7 15.10 0.78 7.98
C THR A 7 15.57 2.24 8.00
N LEU A 8 15.23 3.02 6.97
CA LEU A 8 15.63 4.43 6.87
C LEU A 8 15.16 5.21 8.10
N ARG A 9 13.93 4.98 8.56
CA ARG A 9 13.37 5.63 9.74
C ARG A 9 14.25 5.44 10.97
N GLN A 10 14.69 4.20 11.23
CA GLN A 10 15.52 3.87 12.38
C GLN A 10 16.90 4.52 12.29
N GLU A 11 17.49 4.57 11.10
CA GLU A 11 18.81 5.17 10.86
C GLU A 11 18.81 6.69 11.07
N VAL A 12 17.71 7.37 10.71
CA VAL A 12 17.65 8.84 10.73
C VAL A 12 17.00 9.45 11.96
N GLU A 13 16.37 8.63 12.80
CA GLU A 13 15.74 9.05 14.06
C GLU A 13 16.68 9.80 15.01
N PRO A 14 17.95 9.38 15.22
CA PRO A 14 18.91 10.13 16.06
C PRO A 14 19.23 11.53 15.57
N PHE A 15 19.00 11.83 14.28
CA PHE A 15 19.20 13.16 13.69
C PHE A 15 17.95 14.04 13.76
N GLY A 16 16.86 13.56 14.38
CA GLY A 16 15.59 14.28 14.48
C GLY A 16 14.79 14.30 13.17
N VAL A 17 15.15 13.47 12.19
CA VAL A 17 14.42 13.34 10.92
C VAL A 17 13.30 12.30 11.10
N ARG A 18 12.10 12.62 10.60
CA ARG A 18 10.93 11.72 10.64
C ARG A 18 10.61 11.20 9.25
N VAL A 19 10.29 9.91 9.16
CA VAL A 19 9.87 9.24 7.91
C VAL A 19 8.43 8.76 8.08
N LEU A 20 7.56 9.12 7.13
CA LEU A 20 6.16 8.69 7.07
C LEU A 20 5.92 7.94 5.76
N LEU A 21 5.47 6.69 5.86
CA LEU A 21 5.00 5.89 4.73
C LEU A 21 3.52 6.18 4.47
N VAL A 22 3.20 6.64 3.26
CA VAL A 22 1.82 6.90 2.83
C VAL A 22 1.42 5.84 1.80
N GLU A 23 0.36 5.10 2.06
CA GLU A 23 -0.14 4.04 1.18
C GLU A 23 -1.56 4.35 0.71
N PRO A 24 -1.70 5.02 -0.44
CA PRO A 24 -3.01 5.32 -0.98
C PRO A 24 -3.64 4.09 -1.64
N GLY A 25 -4.94 3.91 -1.42
CA GLY A 25 -5.79 3.11 -2.30
C GLY A 25 -6.07 3.82 -3.63
N ALA A 26 -7.21 3.53 -4.24
CA ALA A 26 -7.61 4.20 -5.49
C ALA A 26 -8.10 5.64 -5.23
N PHE A 27 -7.39 6.63 -5.77
CA PHE A 27 -7.74 8.05 -5.71
C PHE A 27 -8.03 8.63 -7.10
N ARG A 28 -8.95 9.59 -7.18
CA ARG A 28 -9.33 10.29 -8.42
C ARG A 28 -8.24 11.27 -8.88
N THR A 29 -7.13 10.72 -9.32
CA THR A 29 -6.03 11.43 -9.99
C THR A 29 -6.02 11.06 -11.48
N SER A 30 -5.13 11.65 -12.26
CA SER A 30 -4.92 11.25 -13.66
C SER A 30 -4.20 9.91 -13.82
N ALA A 31 -3.85 9.22 -12.73
CA ALA A 31 -3.03 8.01 -12.77
C ALA A 31 -3.66 6.89 -13.61
N PHE A 32 -4.99 6.72 -13.57
CA PHE A 32 -5.63 5.63 -14.32
C PHE A 32 -5.80 5.96 -15.81
N SER A 33 -5.82 7.24 -16.17
CA SER A 33 -5.94 7.68 -17.56
C SER A 33 -4.78 7.18 -18.44
N TYR A 34 -3.59 6.94 -17.86
CA TYR A 34 -2.41 6.46 -18.57
C TYR A 34 -2.59 5.06 -19.15
N PHE A 35 -3.38 4.20 -18.49
CA PHE A 35 -3.64 2.83 -18.95
C PHE A 35 -4.40 2.79 -20.27
N ARG A 36 -5.14 3.84 -20.65
CA ARG A 36 -5.92 3.86 -21.90
C ARG A 36 -5.03 3.62 -23.13
N ASN A 37 -3.85 4.22 -23.13
CA ASN A 37 -2.93 4.19 -24.27
C ASN A 37 -1.75 3.25 -24.07
N GLU A 38 -1.66 2.56 -22.92
CA GLU A 38 -0.57 1.66 -22.61
C GLU A 38 -0.73 0.34 -23.39
N PRO A 39 0.24 -0.06 -24.23
CA PRO A 39 0.17 -1.33 -24.95
C PRO A 39 0.33 -2.52 -23.98
N VAL A 40 -0.39 -3.61 -24.25
CA VAL A 40 -0.16 -4.88 -23.55
C VAL A 40 1.00 -5.59 -24.24
N ASN A 41 2.15 -5.67 -23.57
CA ASN A 41 3.37 -6.29 -24.08
C ASN A 41 3.67 -7.66 -23.42
N GLU A 42 2.65 -8.32 -22.87
CA GLU A 42 2.79 -9.64 -22.26
C GLU A 42 3.20 -10.67 -23.31
N VAL A 43 4.22 -11.46 -23.00
CA VAL A 43 4.83 -12.44 -23.93
C VAL A 43 4.34 -13.86 -23.69
N VAL A 44 3.74 -14.12 -22.53
CA VAL A 44 3.14 -15.41 -22.20
C VAL A 44 1.65 -15.36 -22.54
N ASP A 45 1.25 -16.03 -23.61
CA ASP A 45 -0.14 -16.02 -24.11
C ASP A 45 -1.19 -16.33 -23.04
N ALA A 46 -0.87 -17.22 -22.09
CA ALA A 46 -1.77 -17.58 -20.99
C ALA A 46 -2.09 -16.40 -20.04
N TYR A 47 -1.22 -15.39 -19.95
CA TYR A 47 -1.43 -14.21 -19.11
C TYR A 47 -2.10 -13.04 -19.85
N VAL A 48 -2.09 -13.05 -21.19
CA VAL A 48 -2.67 -11.96 -22.00
C VAL A 48 -4.10 -11.61 -21.57
N PRO A 49 -5.03 -12.58 -21.40
CA PRO A 49 -6.40 -12.25 -20.98
C PRO A 49 -6.48 -11.58 -19.60
N MET A 50 -5.61 -11.99 -18.67
CA MET A 50 -5.55 -11.40 -17.33
C MET A 50 -5.07 -9.94 -17.41
N VAL A 51 -3.98 -9.69 -18.14
CA VAL A 51 -3.40 -8.33 -18.26
C VAL A 51 -4.37 -7.39 -18.97
N GLU A 52 -5.05 -7.85 -20.03
CA GLU A 52 -6.10 -7.09 -20.72
C GLU A 52 -7.28 -6.76 -19.80
N ALA A 53 -7.74 -7.72 -18.98
CA ALA A 53 -8.82 -7.49 -18.03
C ALA A 53 -8.44 -6.47 -16.95
N VAL A 54 -7.22 -6.55 -16.42
CA VAL A 54 -6.70 -5.58 -15.43
C VAL A 54 -6.63 -4.19 -16.05
N LYS A 55 -6.06 -4.06 -17.25
CA LYS A 55 -6.00 -2.79 -17.98
C LYS A 55 -7.41 -2.22 -18.19
N ALA A 56 -8.35 -3.04 -18.65
CA ALA A 56 -9.74 -2.62 -18.86
C ALA A 56 -10.40 -2.13 -17.55
N ALA A 57 -10.15 -2.81 -16.43
CA ALA A 57 -10.66 -2.41 -15.12
C ALA A 57 -10.10 -1.04 -14.66
N PHE A 58 -8.80 -0.78 -14.87
CA PHE A 58 -8.22 0.52 -14.56
C PHE A 58 -8.81 1.64 -15.44
N VAL A 59 -8.98 1.39 -16.74
CA VAL A 59 -9.60 2.35 -17.66
C VAL A 59 -11.05 2.63 -17.29
N ASP A 60 -11.84 1.61 -16.92
CA ASP A 60 -13.23 1.81 -16.49
C ASP A 60 -13.34 2.56 -15.14
N ALA A 61 -12.40 2.32 -14.23
CA ALA A 61 -12.34 2.97 -12.93
C ALA A 61 -11.85 4.42 -12.99
N ASP A 62 -11.31 4.88 -14.13
CA ASP A 62 -10.81 6.24 -14.30
C ASP A 62 -11.90 7.29 -14.02
N GLY A 63 -11.60 8.25 -13.14
CA GLY A 63 -12.54 9.25 -12.64
C GLY A 63 -13.60 8.74 -11.64
N LYS A 64 -13.73 7.42 -11.46
CA LYS A 64 -14.72 6.78 -10.56
C LYS A 64 -14.11 6.26 -9.26
N GLN A 65 -12.82 6.49 -9.04
CA GLN A 65 -12.15 6.04 -7.82
C GLN A 65 -12.81 6.68 -6.57
N PRO A 66 -12.92 5.96 -5.45
CA PRO A 66 -13.58 6.49 -4.26
C PRO A 66 -12.74 7.56 -3.54
N GLY A 67 -11.41 7.48 -3.64
CA GLY A 67 -10.50 8.41 -2.97
C GLY A 67 -10.57 9.83 -3.53
N ASP A 68 -10.65 10.80 -2.63
CA ASP A 68 -10.56 12.23 -2.94
C ASP A 68 -9.12 12.73 -2.67
N PRO A 69 -8.36 13.16 -3.70
CA PRO A 69 -6.98 13.59 -3.52
C PRO A 69 -6.81 14.73 -2.51
N VAL A 70 -7.78 15.63 -2.42
CA VAL A 70 -7.73 16.76 -1.46
C VAL A 70 -7.78 16.24 -0.03
N ARG A 71 -8.69 15.31 0.24
CA ARG A 71 -8.79 14.67 1.57
C ARG A 71 -7.59 13.79 1.87
N GLY A 72 -7.03 13.12 0.86
CA GLY A 72 -5.78 12.36 1.00
C GLY A 72 -4.63 13.23 1.47
N VAL A 73 -4.41 14.37 0.80
CA VAL A 73 -3.38 15.35 1.19
C VAL A 73 -3.63 15.90 2.59
N GLN A 74 -4.88 16.25 2.93
CA GLN A 74 -5.24 16.71 4.28
C GLN A 74 -4.86 15.67 5.34
N ALA A 75 -5.13 14.39 5.10
CA ALA A 75 -4.75 13.31 6.03
C ALA A 75 -3.24 13.20 6.21
N VAL A 76 -2.45 13.33 5.13
CA VAL A 76 -0.97 13.35 5.22
C VAL A 76 -0.48 14.53 6.05
N ILE A 77 -1.02 15.74 5.82
CA ILE A 77 -0.66 16.93 6.60
C ILE A 77 -1.01 16.75 8.08
N SER A 78 -2.20 16.22 8.38
CA SER A 78 -2.61 15.91 9.74
C SER A 78 -1.67 14.91 10.41
N ALA A 79 -1.24 13.86 9.71
CA ALA A 79 -0.30 12.87 10.23
C ALA A 79 1.07 13.50 10.56
N MET A 80 1.60 14.36 9.68
CA MET A 80 2.89 15.04 9.91
C MET A 80 2.86 16.02 11.10
N ASN A 81 1.69 16.62 11.36
CA ASN A 81 1.47 17.58 12.44
C ASN A 81 1.03 16.94 13.77
N ALA A 82 0.84 15.62 13.81
CA ALA A 82 0.45 14.93 15.04
C ALA A 82 1.57 15.01 16.10
N PRO A 83 1.24 15.15 17.40
CA PRO A 83 2.24 15.17 18.48
C PRO A 83 3.13 13.92 18.48
N VAL A 84 2.53 12.77 18.16
CA VAL A 84 3.22 11.52 17.85
C VAL A 84 2.89 11.19 16.40
N ALA A 85 3.81 11.51 15.49
CA ALA A 85 3.61 11.25 14.07
C ALA A 85 3.60 9.72 13.82
N PRO A 86 2.60 9.19 13.09
CA PRO A 86 2.60 7.78 12.74
C PRO A 86 3.75 7.47 11.76
N HIS A 87 4.19 6.21 11.73
CA HIS A 87 5.19 5.75 10.76
C HIS A 87 4.56 5.35 9.42
N ARG A 88 3.29 4.95 9.43
CA ARG A 88 2.53 4.50 8.28
C ARG A 88 1.09 4.98 8.37
N ILE A 89 0.53 5.41 7.25
CA ILE A 89 -0.91 5.63 7.08
C ILE A 89 -1.39 4.98 5.78
N VAL A 90 -2.50 4.25 5.87
CA VAL A 90 -3.22 3.73 4.71
C VAL A 90 -4.39 4.66 4.41
N LEU A 91 -4.49 5.15 3.18
CA LEU A 91 -5.53 6.10 2.79
C LEU A 91 -6.63 5.40 1.97
N GLY A 92 -7.85 5.46 2.49
CA GLY A 92 -9.04 4.90 1.85
C GLY A 92 -9.54 3.63 2.53
N ASN A 93 -10.86 3.52 2.67
CA ASN A 93 -11.52 2.49 3.49
C ASN A 93 -11.15 1.07 3.04
N SER A 94 -11.32 0.75 1.76
CA SER A 94 -11.06 -0.60 1.25
C SER A 94 -9.59 -1.01 1.43
N GLY A 95 -8.66 -0.09 1.17
CA GLY A 95 -7.24 -0.35 1.39
C GLY A 95 -6.93 -0.60 2.87
N TYR A 96 -7.51 0.20 3.76
CA TYR A 96 -7.36 0.03 5.20
C TYR A 96 -7.87 -1.34 5.66
N ASP A 97 -9.09 -1.71 5.27
CA ASP A 97 -9.71 -2.99 5.66
C ASP A 97 -8.87 -4.19 5.17
N VAL A 98 -8.37 -4.13 3.94
CA VAL A 98 -7.49 -5.16 3.36
C VAL A 98 -6.18 -5.29 4.15
N VAL A 99 -5.53 -4.17 4.47
CA VAL A 99 -4.26 -4.16 5.18
C VAL A 99 -4.43 -4.68 6.62
N VAL A 100 -5.50 -4.28 7.31
CA VAL A 100 -5.82 -4.79 8.65
C VAL A 100 -6.02 -6.29 8.61
N ALA A 101 -6.87 -6.80 7.71
CA ALA A 101 -7.12 -8.23 7.57
C ALA A 101 -5.84 -9.01 7.23
N MET A 102 -4.97 -8.47 6.37
CA MET A 102 -3.68 -9.08 6.03
C MET A 102 -2.80 -9.24 7.27
N HIS A 103 -2.66 -8.19 8.09
CA HIS A 103 -1.84 -8.23 9.30
C HIS A 103 -2.42 -9.17 10.36
N GLU A 104 -3.73 -9.18 10.53
CA GLU A 104 -4.41 -10.12 11.44
C GLU A 104 -4.17 -11.57 11.03
N ASN A 105 -4.30 -11.88 9.74
CA ASN A 105 -4.05 -13.21 9.20
C ASN A 105 -2.58 -13.62 9.35
N ALA A 106 -1.64 -12.72 9.02
CA ALA A 106 -0.21 -12.98 9.15
C ALA A 106 0.18 -13.25 10.62
N LEU A 107 -0.36 -12.46 11.56
CA LEU A 107 -0.14 -12.68 12.99
C LEU A 107 -0.73 -14.00 13.47
N ALA A 108 -1.92 -14.36 12.98
CA ALA A 108 -2.54 -15.65 13.29
C ALA A 108 -1.69 -16.83 12.81
N GLU A 109 -1.17 -16.75 11.58
CA GLU A 109 -0.29 -17.78 11.01
C GLU A 109 1.03 -17.90 11.78
N LEU A 110 1.67 -16.79 12.14
CA LEU A 110 2.89 -16.78 12.96
C LEU A 110 2.65 -17.47 14.31
N ARG A 111 1.54 -17.14 14.98
CA ARG A 111 1.16 -17.74 16.27
C ARG A 111 0.87 -19.23 16.14
N ALA A 112 0.23 -19.66 15.06
CA ALA A 112 -0.02 -21.08 14.80
C ALA A 112 1.28 -21.90 14.64
N ASN A 113 2.36 -21.26 14.19
CA ASN A 113 3.65 -21.89 13.97
C ASN A 113 4.67 -21.65 15.10
N GLU A 114 4.26 -21.10 16.26
CA GLU A 114 5.17 -20.71 17.34
C GLU A 114 6.12 -21.84 17.79
N LYS A 115 5.59 -23.05 18.00
CA LYS A 115 6.39 -24.21 18.41
C LYS A 115 7.47 -24.56 17.37
N LEU A 116 7.11 -24.52 16.08
CA LEU A 116 8.03 -24.79 14.98
C LEU A 116 9.14 -23.74 14.96
N SER A 117 8.78 -22.45 15.05
CA SER A 117 9.75 -21.35 15.00
C SER A 117 10.69 -21.32 16.20
N ARG A 118 10.17 -21.48 17.42
CA ARG A 118 10.99 -21.44 18.65
C ARG A 118 11.81 -22.71 18.88
N GLY A 119 11.38 -23.84 18.32
CA GLY A 119 12.12 -25.11 18.41
C GLY A 119 13.42 -25.16 17.62
N ALA A 120 13.81 -24.07 16.94
CA ALA A 120 15.08 -23.94 16.24
C ALA A 120 16.26 -23.56 17.17
N ASP A 121 15.97 -23.09 18.38
CA ASP A 121 16.98 -22.78 19.41
C ASP A 121 17.30 -24.03 20.28
N PHE A 122 18.49 -24.06 20.89
CA PHE A 122 18.95 -25.12 21.80
C PHE A 122 18.75 -24.80 23.28
#